data_AF-A0A7S1GI71-F1
#
_entry.id   AF-A0A7S1GI71-F1
#
_cell.length_a   1.000
_cell.length_b   1.000
_cell.length_c   1.000
_cell.angle_alpha   90.00
_cell.angle_beta   90.00
_cell.angle_gamma   90.00
#
_symmetry.space_group_name_H-M   'P 1'
#
loop_
_entity.id
_entity.type
_entity.pdbx_description
1 polymer ?
#
loop_
_entity_poly.entity_id
_entity_poly.type
_entity_poly.pdbx_seq_one_letter_code
_entity_poly.pdbx_strand_id
1 'polypeptide(L)'
;VWITNNAPLVEARLDPIVNPGTCSGHVHSVYGATSFSKDVSVEDITDPGDWRDPVGKEQQTTSNVIPNLSMYWVPSMYVLNPLDNLYYIMPSYLRVYYRISYRNGERDQIK
;
A
#
# COMPACT_ATOMS: atom_id res chain seq x y z
N VAL A 1 9.70 -15.42 -7.93
CA VAL A 1 9.38 -14.17 -7.20
C VAL A 1 8.36 -13.44 -8.04
N TRP A 2 7.24 -13.01 -7.45
CA TRP A 2 6.30 -12.10 -8.12
C TRP A 2 6.63 -10.67 -7.75
N ILE A 3 6.38 -9.76 -8.67
CA ILE A 3 6.71 -8.35 -8.51
C ILE A 3 5.47 -7.52 -8.80
N THR A 4 5.16 -6.57 -7.93
CA THR A 4 4.15 -5.55 -8.18
C THR A 4 4.81 -4.17 -8.12
N ASN A 5 4.38 -3.27 -9.00
CA ASN A 5 4.72 -1.86 -9.00
C ASN A 5 3.46 -1.10 -8.60
N ASN A 6 3.61 -0.18 -7.66
CA ASN A 6 2.50 0.56 -7.09
C ASN A 6 2.79 2.06 -7.22
N ALA A 7 1.84 2.79 -7.77
CA ALA A 7 1.87 4.24 -7.78
C ALA A 7 1.48 4.80 -6.39
N PRO A 8 1.93 6.01 -6.02
CA PRO A 8 1.41 6.69 -4.84
C PRO A 8 -0.11 6.80 -4.89
N LEU A 9 -0.76 6.42 -3.80
CA LEU A 9 -2.18 6.67 -3.58
C LEU A 9 -2.36 8.06 -2.98
N VAL A 10 -1.72 8.30 -1.83
CA VAL A 10 -1.86 9.52 -1.05
C VAL A 10 -0.65 9.72 -0.14
N GLU A 11 -0.38 10.98 0.18
CA GLU A 11 0.53 11.39 1.25
C GLU A 11 -0.31 11.95 2.39
N ALA A 12 -0.31 11.28 3.55
CA ALA A 12 -1.24 11.60 4.63
C ALA A 12 -0.60 11.43 6.02
N ARG A 13 -1.02 12.27 6.97
CA ARG A 13 -0.69 12.12 8.40
C ARG A 13 -1.66 11.14 9.06
N LEU A 14 -1.79 9.92 8.53
CA LEU A 14 -2.70 8.90 9.05
C LEU A 14 -1.93 7.62 9.33
N ASP A 15 -2.24 6.96 10.45
CA ASP A 15 -1.70 5.65 10.81
C ASP A 15 -2.81 4.83 11.49
N PRO A 16 -3.56 4.02 10.73
CA PRO A 16 -4.71 3.29 11.26
C PRO A 16 -4.34 2.16 12.23
N ILE A 17 -3.05 1.82 12.38
CA ILE A 17 -2.60 0.81 13.35
C ILE A 17 -2.08 1.47 14.63
N VAL A 18 -1.18 2.46 14.51
CA VAL A 18 -0.51 3.05 15.68
C VAL A 18 -1.31 4.20 16.28
N ASN A 19 -1.95 5.03 15.45
CA ASN A 19 -2.71 6.22 15.89
C ASN A 19 -4.12 6.27 15.24
N PRO A 20 -4.99 5.26 15.45
CA PRO A 20 -6.29 5.21 14.80
C PRO A 20 -7.13 6.47 15.05
N GLY A 21 -7.81 6.94 14.01
CA GLY A 21 -8.75 8.07 14.09
C GLY A 21 -8.11 9.45 14.30
N THR A 22 -6.79 9.55 14.41
CA THR A 22 -6.07 10.79 14.73
C THR A 22 -4.96 11.10 13.70
N CYS A 23 -4.42 12.32 13.75
CA CYS A 23 -3.28 12.68 12.91
C CYS A 23 -1.99 12.06 13.47
N SER A 24 -1.24 11.37 12.61
CA SER A 24 0.11 10.89 12.91
C SER A 24 1.11 12.03 13.05
N GLY A 25 2.12 11.83 13.90
CA GLY A 25 3.23 12.77 14.09
C GLY A 25 4.09 12.97 12.83
N HIS A 26 4.03 12.03 11.87
CA HIS A 26 4.72 12.12 10.59
C HIS A 26 3.77 11.82 9.41
N VAL A 27 4.21 12.16 8.20
CA VAL A 27 3.47 11.88 6.96
C VAL A 27 3.89 10.51 6.44
N HIS A 28 2.91 9.74 5.98
CA HIS A 28 3.12 8.51 5.26
C HIS A 28 2.87 8.69 3.78
N SER A 29 3.71 8.08 2.95
CA SER A 29 3.42 7.82 1.54
C SER A 29 2.75 6.45 1.45
N VAL A 30 1.56 6.41 0.86
CA VAL A 30 0.67 5.25 0.86
C VAL A 30 0.55 4.66 -0.56
N TYR A 31 0.49 3.33 -0.66
CA TYR A 31 0.45 2.56 -1.90
C TYR A 31 -0.44 1.32 -1.76
N GLY A 32 -0.91 0.80 -2.89
CA GLY A 32 -1.70 -0.43 -2.94
C GLY A 32 -3.18 -0.16 -2.75
N ALA A 33 -3.82 -0.85 -1.80
CA ALA A 33 -5.26 -0.79 -1.57
C ALA A 33 -5.79 0.65 -1.38
N THR A 34 -6.91 0.97 -2.04
CA THR A 34 -7.54 2.30 -1.96
C THR A 34 -8.43 2.49 -0.74
N SER A 35 -8.63 1.45 0.07
CA SER A 35 -9.37 1.50 1.34
C SER A 35 -8.60 2.15 2.50
N PHE A 36 -7.40 2.69 2.25
CA PHE A 36 -6.63 3.40 3.27
C PHE A 36 -7.42 4.57 3.88
N SER A 37 -7.50 4.57 5.20
CA SER A 37 -8.35 5.47 5.97
C SER A 37 -7.72 5.75 7.34
N LYS A 38 -8.24 6.77 8.06
CA LYS A 38 -7.86 7.05 9.45
C LYS A 38 -8.24 5.91 10.40
N ASP A 39 -9.29 5.18 10.05
CA ASP A 39 -9.77 3.98 10.73
C ASP A 39 -9.94 2.88 9.67
N VAL A 40 -9.35 1.72 9.91
CA VAL A 40 -9.44 0.58 8.99
C VAL A 40 -9.80 -0.65 9.81
N SER A 41 -10.89 -1.32 9.44
CA SER A 41 -11.27 -2.62 9.99
C SER A 41 -10.65 -3.77 9.18
N VAL A 42 -10.70 -4.99 9.72
CA VAL A 42 -10.26 -6.18 8.97
C VAL A 42 -11.12 -6.35 7.72
N GLU A 43 -12.42 -6.10 7.85
CA GLU A 43 -13.40 -6.20 6.78
C GLU A 43 -13.09 -5.25 5.62
N ASP A 44 -12.58 -4.04 5.90
CA ASP A 44 -12.19 -3.05 4.88
C ASP A 44 -10.96 -3.46 4.06
N ILE A 45 -10.17 -4.43 4.55
CA ILE A 45 -8.93 -4.90 3.90
C ILE A 45 -8.99 -6.38 3.49
N THR A 46 -10.10 -7.06 3.75
CA THR A 46 -10.33 -8.44 3.30
C THR A 46 -11.30 -8.47 2.13
N ASP A 47 -10.87 -9.05 1.02
CA ASP A 47 -11.74 -9.37 -0.11
C ASP A 47 -12.17 -10.84 -0.05
N PRO A 48 -13.48 -11.13 0.09
CA PRO A 48 -13.99 -12.50 0.12
C PRO A 48 -14.03 -13.17 -1.27
N GLY A 49 -13.79 -12.43 -2.36
CA GLY A 49 -13.79 -12.95 -3.72
C GLY A 49 -12.56 -13.79 -4.07
N ASP A 50 -12.58 -14.43 -5.25
CA ASP A 50 -11.38 -15.12 -5.76
C ASP A 50 -10.30 -14.09 -6.06
N TRP A 51 -9.13 -14.22 -5.42
CA TRP A 51 -7.96 -13.39 -5.68
C TRP A 51 -7.46 -13.49 -7.13
N ARG A 52 -7.92 -14.48 -7.91
CA ARG A 52 -7.58 -14.62 -9.34
C ARG A 52 -8.54 -13.86 -10.25
N ASP A 53 -9.69 -13.44 -9.75
CA ASP A 53 -10.68 -12.68 -10.51
C ASP A 53 -10.40 -11.18 -10.38
N PRO A 54 -9.98 -10.49 -11.46
CA PRO A 54 -9.75 -9.06 -11.43
C PRO A 54 -11.03 -8.23 -11.57
N VAL A 55 -12.16 -8.83 -11.96
CA VAL A 55 -13.37 -8.09 -12.33
C VAL A 55 -13.92 -7.31 -11.13
N GLY A 56 -14.06 -5.99 -11.28
CA GLY A 56 -14.56 -5.09 -10.25
C GLY A 56 -13.52 -4.61 -9.24
N LYS A 57 -12.25 -4.99 -9.41
CA LYS A 57 -11.13 -4.60 -8.53
C LYS A 57 -10.22 -3.53 -9.15
N GLU A 58 -10.52 -3.07 -10.36
CA GLU A 58 -9.65 -2.19 -11.14
C GLU A 58 -9.38 -0.83 -10.47
N GLN A 59 -10.30 -0.37 -9.61
CA GLN A 59 -10.18 0.87 -8.85
C GLN A 59 -9.85 0.66 -7.36
N GLN A 60 -9.60 -0.58 -6.96
CA GLN A 60 -9.37 -0.92 -5.55
C GLN A 60 -7.88 -0.92 -5.17
N THR A 61 -6.98 -0.72 -6.12
CA THR A 61 -5.53 -0.73 -5.87
C THR A 61 -4.77 0.20 -6.80
N THR A 62 -3.63 0.72 -6.33
CA THR A 62 -2.64 1.41 -7.19
C THR A 62 -1.60 0.47 -7.80
N SER A 63 -1.72 -0.83 -7.53
CA SER A 63 -0.88 -1.91 -8.07
C SER A 63 -1.17 -2.17 -9.55
N ASN A 64 -0.13 -2.48 -10.33
CA ASN A 64 -0.29 -3.00 -11.69
C ASN A 64 -0.86 -4.43 -11.75
N VAL A 65 -0.90 -5.14 -10.62
CA VAL A 65 -1.56 -6.44 -10.46
C VAL A 65 -2.89 -6.19 -9.78
N ILE A 66 -3.97 -6.21 -10.56
CA ILE A 66 -5.31 -5.76 -10.15
C ILE A 66 -5.83 -6.47 -8.89
N PRO A 67 -5.67 -7.80 -8.71
CA PRO A 67 -6.17 -8.44 -7.50
C PRO A 67 -5.31 -8.21 -6.25
N ASN A 68 -4.23 -7.42 -6.32
CA ASN A 68 -3.39 -7.14 -5.17
C ASN A 68 -3.98 -6.01 -4.31
N LEU A 69 -4.61 -6.39 -3.21
CA LEU A 69 -5.20 -5.49 -2.22
C LEU A 69 -4.32 -5.34 -0.96
N SER A 70 -3.02 -5.64 -1.07
CA SER A 70 -2.08 -5.32 0.00
C SER A 70 -1.98 -3.79 0.17
N MET A 71 -1.91 -3.34 1.41
CA MET A 71 -1.80 -1.93 1.77
C MET A 71 -0.40 -1.64 2.32
N TYR A 72 0.26 -0.62 1.79
CA TYR A 72 1.60 -0.20 2.22
C TYR A 72 1.58 1.28 2.60
N TRP A 73 2.02 1.60 3.80
CA TRP A 73 2.28 2.98 4.20
C TRP A 73 3.67 3.02 4.82
N VAL A 74 4.49 3.94 4.33
CA VAL A 74 5.88 4.11 4.77
C VAL A 74 6.12 5.58 5.09
N PRO A 75 7.03 5.92 6.02
CA PRO A 75 7.36 7.30 6.30
C PRO A 75 7.78 8.04 5.01
N SER A 76 7.16 9.18 4.73
CA SER A 76 7.51 10.00 3.56
C SER A 76 8.92 10.57 3.71
N MET A 77 9.68 10.51 2.62
CA MET A 77 11.00 11.15 2.54
C MET A 77 10.85 12.61 2.12
N TYR A 78 11.76 13.44 2.59
CA TYR A 78 11.79 14.87 2.27
C TYR A 78 13.16 15.25 1.71
N VAL A 79 13.15 16.19 0.76
CA VAL A 79 14.35 16.88 0.27
C VAL A 79 14.33 18.32 0.76
N LEU A 80 15.47 18.79 1.28
CA LEU A 80 15.68 20.19 1.63
C LEU A 80 15.99 20.98 0.35
N ASN A 81 15.19 22.00 0.04
CA ASN A 81 15.50 22.94 -1.02
C ASN A 81 16.40 24.07 -0.45
N PRO A 82 17.65 24.22 -0.93
CA PRO A 82 18.56 25.23 -0.39
C PRO A 82 18.18 26.66 -0.78
N LEU A 83 17.27 26.86 -1.75
CA LEU A 83 16.86 28.20 -2.19
C LEU A 83 15.90 28.89 -1.21
N ASP A 84 15.00 28.12 -0.60
CA ASP A 84 13.97 28.61 0.33
C ASP A 84 14.10 28.01 1.74
N ASN A 85 15.05 27.08 1.96
CA ASN A 85 15.25 26.33 3.20
C ASN A 85 14.00 25.55 3.65
N LEU A 86 13.12 25.17 2.71
CA LEU A 86 11.94 24.36 2.98
C LEU A 86 12.15 22.90 2.62
N TYR A 87 11.35 22.03 3.25
CA TYR A 87 11.31 20.60 2.96
C TYR A 87 10.15 20.27 2.04
N TYR A 88 10.44 19.54 0.96
CA TYR A 88 9.46 19.06 0.00
C TYR A 88 9.39 17.55 0.05
N ILE A 89 8.18 16.98 -0.01
CA ILE A 89 8.03 15.53 -0.10
C ILE A 89 8.68 15.05 -1.40
N MET A 90 9.48 14.00 -1.29
CA MET A 90 10.12 13.36 -2.42
C MET A 90 9.16 12.34 -3.05
N PRO A 91 8.75 12.52 -4.32
CA PRO A 91 7.95 11.53 -5.03
C PRO A 91 8.67 10.19 -5.04
N SER A 92 7.96 9.11 -4.70
CA SER A 92 8.53 7.77 -4.64
C SER A 92 7.54 6.73 -5.13
N TYR A 93 8.04 5.66 -5.73
CA TYR A 93 7.26 4.54 -6.23
C TYR A 93 7.66 3.28 -5.48
N LEU A 94 6.68 2.40 -5.22
CA LEU A 94 6.92 1.19 -4.45
C LEU A 94 6.95 -0.04 -5.37
N ARG A 95 7.99 -0.85 -5.23
CA ARG A 95 8.08 -2.19 -5.82
C ARG A 95 8.09 -3.25 -4.73
N VAL A 96 7.11 -4.14 -4.77
CA VAL A 96 6.96 -5.22 -3.79
C VAL A 96 7.35 -6.54 -4.42
N TYR A 97 8.08 -7.36 -3.66
CA TYR A 97 8.53 -8.68 -4.07
C TYR A 97 7.86 -9.73 -3.20
N TYR A 98 7.06 -10.59 -3.83
CA TYR A 98 6.46 -11.73 -3.17
C TYR A 98 7.27 -12.99 -3.43
N ARG A 99 7.61 -13.68 -2.33
CA ARG A 99 8.20 -15.01 -2.38
C ARG A 99 7.09 -16.04 -2.59
N ILE A 100 7.25 -16.90 -3.59
CA ILE A 100 6.40 -18.07 -3.77
C ILE A 100 7.04 -19.21 -2.98
N SER A 101 6.31 -19.79 -2.04
CA SER A 101 6.67 -21.08 -1.44
C SER A 101 5.94 -22.22 -2.17
N TYR A 102 6.49 -23.42 -2.09
CA TYR A 102 5.81 -24.65 -2.47
C TYR A 102 5.58 -25.48 -1.21
N ARG A 103 4.38 -25.99 -1.02
CA ARG A 103 4.03 -26.86 0.10
C ARG A 103 3.41 -28.12 -0.48
N ASN A 104 3.99 -29.28 -0.12
CA ASN A 104 3.58 -30.60 -0.62
C ASN A 104 3.57 -30.74 -2.17
N GLY A 105 4.46 -30.07 -2.88
CA GLY A 105 4.54 -30.14 -4.35
C GLY A 105 3.55 -29.24 -5.09
N GLU A 106 2.64 -28.58 -4.37
CA GLU A 106 1.77 -27.55 -4.91
C GLU A 106 2.34 -26.16 -4.60
N ARG A 107 2.04 -25.17 -5.46
CA ARG A 107 2.38 -23.77 -5.18
C ARG A 107 1.62 -23.37 -3.92
N ASP A 108 2.33 -23.13 -2.83
CA ASP A 108 1.78 -22.60 -1.59
C ASP A 108 1.36 -21.17 -1.92
N GLN A 109 0.06 -20.98 -2.09
CA GLN A 109 -0.49 -19.69 -2.46
C GLN A 109 -0.56 -18.85 -1.19
N ILE A 110 0.00 -17.64 -1.29
CA ILE A 110 0.00 -16.63 -0.24
C ILE A 110 -1.46 -16.49 0.20
N LYS A 111 -1.73 -16.82 1.47
CA LYS A 111 -3.01 -16.53 2.11
C LYS A 111 -3.17 -15.04 2.29
#